data_AF-A0A7C7JWE0-F1
#
_entry.id   AF-A0A7C7JWE0-F1
#
_cell.length_a   1.000
_cell.length_b   1.000
_cell.length_c   1.000
_cell.angle_alpha   90.00
_cell.angle_beta   90.00
_cell.angle_gamma   90.00
#
_symmetry.space_group_name_H-M   'P 1'
#
loop_
_entity.id
_entity.type
_entity.pdbx_description
1 polymer ?
#
loop_
_entity_poly.entity_id
_entity_poly.type
_entity_poly.pdbx_seq_one_letter_code
_entity_poly.pdbx_strand_id
1 'polypeptide(L)' 'KAIDKKALKVPVIDITFKEFKNGKLKIISFYAKEARGLMARYIIDTNAKSIDDLKKFNYDNYQFDGKLSEKNHLVFTR' A
#
# COMPACT_ATOMS: atom_id res chain seq x y z
N LYS A 1 -11.31 -8.10 14.42
CA LYS A 1 -11.27 -6.77 13.76
C LYS A 1 -11.65 -5.76 14.84
N ALA A 2 -10.74 -4.85 15.23
CA ALA A 2 -10.88 -4.07 16.47
C ALA A 2 -11.31 -2.60 16.28
N ILE A 3 -11.34 -2.11 15.04
CA ILE A 3 -11.62 -0.70 14.73
C ILE A 3 -12.92 -0.59 13.94
N ASP A 4 -13.83 0.28 14.39
CA ASP A 4 -15.03 0.67 13.64
C ASP A 4 -14.69 1.76 12.63
N LYS A 5 -14.62 1.38 11.36
CA LYS A 5 -14.33 2.31 10.26
C LYS A 5 -15.43 3.35 10.05
N LYS A 6 -16.68 3.09 10.47
CA LYS A 6 -17.81 4.04 10.29
C LYS A 6 -17.75 5.20 11.28
N ALA A 7 -17.16 4.98 12.45
CA ALA A 7 -17.00 6.02 13.47
C ALA A 7 -15.88 7.03 13.14
N LEU A 8 -14.96 6.67 12.22
CA LEU A 8 -13.86 7.54 11.81
C LEU A 8 -14.36 8.65 10.88
N LYS A 9 -14.11 9.91 11.26
CA LYS A 9 -14.43 11.10 10.45
C LYS A 9 -13.33 11.46 9.44
N VAL A 10 -12.43 10.53 9.17
CA VAL A 10 -11.26 10.71 8.29
C VAL A 10 -11.24 9.62 7.21
N PRO A 11 -10.73 9.91 6.01
CA PRO A 11 -10.60 8.89 4.97
C PRO A 11 -9.63 7.79 5.42
N VAL A 12 -10.07 6.55 5.29
CA VAL A 12 -9.24 5.37 5.56
C VAL A 12 -8.71 4.84 4.24
N ILE A 13 -7.39 4.87 4.07
CA ILE A 13 -6.71 4.33 2.89
C ILE A 13 -6.23 2.91 3.18
N ASP A 14 -6.59 1.98 2.29
CA ASP A 14 -6.13 0.60 2.33
C ASP A 14 -4.97 0.42 1.33
N ILE A 15 -3.89 -0.21 1.74
CA ILE A 15 -2.69 -0.41 0.92
C ILE A 15 -2.41 -1.90 0.79
N THR A 16 -2.40 -2.40 -0.44
CA THR A 16 -2.16 -3.80 -0.74
C THR A 16 -0.90 -3.97 -1.58
N PHE A 17 -0.06 -4.92 -1.16
CA PHE A 17 1.15 -5.32 -1.87
C PHE A 17 0.90 -6.67 -2.55
N LYS A 18 1.14 -6.73 -3.87
CA LYS A 18 1.01 -7.94 -4.68
C LYS A 18 2.32 -8.22 -5.38
N GLU A 19 2.59 -9.49 -5.63
CA GLU A 19 3.74 -9.93 -6.40
C GLU A 19 3.34 -10.78 -7.59
N PHE A 20 4.05 -10.60 -8.69
CA PHE A 20 3.87 -11.39 -9.89
C PHE A 20 4.54 -12.75 -9.71
N LYS A 21 3.72 -13.78 -9.52
CA LYS A 21 4.20 -15.17 -9.37
C LYS A 21 3.36 -16.10 -10.22
N ASN A 22 4.02 -16.88 -11.08
CA ASN A 22 3.39 -17.86 -11.98
C ASN A 22 2.31 -17.23 -12.89
N GLY A 23 2.64 -16.09 -13.52
CA GLY A 23 1.75 -15.44 -14.48
C GLY A 23 0.61 -14.63 -13.87
N LYS A 24 0.52 -14.51 -12.54
CA LYS A 24 -0.56 -13.79 -11.85
C LYS A 24 -0.03 -12.97 -10.67
N LEU A 25 -0.63 -11.81 -10.44
CA LEU A 25 -0.41 -11.01 -9.25
C LEU A 25 -1.12 -11.63 -8.04
N LYS A 26 -0.36 -11.93 -6.98
CA LYS A 26 -0.88 -12.51 -5.74
C LYS A 26 -0.27 -11.83 -4.52
N ILE A 27 -1.03 -11.81 -3.44
CA ILE A 27 -0.49 -11.36 -2.14
C ILE A 27 0.34 -12.51 -1.57
N ILE A 28 1.65 -12.31 -1.45
CA ILE A 28 2.54 -13.24 -0.76
C ILE A 28 2.70 -12.73 0.67
N SER A 29 2.06 -13.40 1.63
CA SER A 29 1.89 -12.90 3.00
C SER A 29 3.18 -12.48 3.72
N PHE A 30 4.31 -13.13 3.43
CA PHE A 30 5.61 -12.78 4.02
C PHE A 30 6.06 -11.40 3.55
N TYR A 31 6.19 -11.21 2.24
CA TYR A 31 6.57 -9.93 1.64
C TYR A 31 5.53 -8.83 1.88
N ALA A 32 4.24 -9.17 1.89
CA ALA A 32 3.20 -8.18 2.18
C ALA A 32 3.27 -7.65 3.62
N LYS A 33 3.81 -8.40 4.59
CA LYS A 33 4.05 -7.91 5.96
C LYS A 33 5.26 -6.99 6.01
N GLU A 34 6.35 -7.38 5.34
CA GLU A 34 7.56 -6.57 5.22
C GLU A 34 7.29 -5.23 4.50
N ALA A 35 6.61 -5.28 3.36
CA ALA A 35 6.25 -4.09 2.58
C ALA A 35 5.36 -3.11 3.35
N ARG A 36 4.49 -3.57 4.25
CA ARG A 36 3.75 -2.68 5.16
C ARG A 36 4.67 -1.94 6.12
N GLY A 37 5.68 -2.62 6.65
CA GLY A 37 6.71 -1.99 7.47
C GLY A 37 7.51 -0.95 6.68
N LEU A 38 7.91 -1.30 5.44
CA LEU A 38 8.60 -0.39 4.53
C LEU A 38 7.76 0.84 4.17
N MET A 39 6.45 0.67 3.94
CA MET A 39 5.54 1.79 3.69
C MET A 39 5.44 2.71 4.90
N ALA A 40 5.29 2.16 6.11
CA ALA A 40 5.30 2.95 7.34
C ALA A 40 6.63 3.72 7.50
N ARG A 41 7.76 3.07 7.19
CA ARG A 41 9.09 3.69 7.23
C ARG A 41 9.22 4.81 6.20
N TYR A 42 8.81 4.58 4.96
CA TYR A 42 8.83 5.56 3.88
C TYR A 42 8.02 6.81 4.23
N ILE A 43 6.84 6.65 4.82
CA ILE A 43 6.00 7.78 5.25
C ILE A 43 6.76 8.68 6.22
N ILE A 44 7.48 8.08 7.17
CA ILE A 44 8.27 8.81 8.16
C ILE A 44 9.49 9.46 7.51
N ASP A 45 10.27 8.70 6.72
CA ASP A 45 11.53 9.18 6.12
C ASP A 45 11.29 10.32 5.12
N THR A 46 10.19 10.28 4.37
CA THR A 46 9.85 11.31 3.37
C THR A 46 8.93 12.40 3.89
N ASN A 47 8.45 12.27 5.13
CA ASN A 47 7.43 13.14 5.72
C ASN A 47 6.21 13.27 4.79
N ALA A 48 5.73 12.14 4.26
CA ALA A 48 4.63 12.11 3.30
C ALA A 48 3.34 12.63 3.95
N LYS A 49 2.69 13.62 3.32
CA LYS A 49 1.47 14.27 3.86
C LYS A 49 0.23 14.04 3.02
N SER A 50 0.40 13.63 1.77
CA SER A 50 -0.69 13.44 0.82
C SER A 50 -0.75 12.01 0.27
N ILE A 51 -1.91 11.62 -0.27
CA ILE A 51 -2.08 10.33 -0.95
C ILE A 51 -1.13 10.24 -2.17
N ASP A 52 -0.89 11.35 -2.85
CA ASP A 52 0.00 11.38 -4.00
C ASP A 52 1.47 11.17 -3.62
N ASP A 53 1.86 11.48 -2.38
CA ASP A 53 3.19 11.14 -1.87
C ASP A 53 3.31 9.65 -1.57
N LEU A 54 2.23 9.01 -1.10
CA LEU A 54 2.19 7.56 -0.90
C LEU A 54 2.34 6.81 -2.22
N LYS A 55 1.73 7.31 -3.31
CA LYS A 55 1.85 6.70 -4.65
C LYS A 55 3.28 6.70 -5.18
N LYS A 56 4.17 7.57 -4.67
CA LYS A 56 5.59 7.63 -5.04
C LYS A 56 6.45 6.59 -4.31
N PHE A 57 5.88 5.81 -3.39
CA PHE A 57 6.57 4.71 -2.73
C PHE A 57 7.18 3.74 -3.75
N ASN A 58 8.48 3.48 -3.59
CA ASN A 58 9.27 2.70 -4.54
C ASN A 58 10.29 1.75 -3.87
N TYR A 59 10.10 1.40 -2.59
CA TYR A 59 11.03 0.53 -1.89
C TYR A 59 10.85 -0.92 -2.32
N ASP A 60 11.94 -1.68 -2.31
CA ASP A 60 11.96 -3.12 -2.62
C ASP A 60 11.33 -3.47 -3.99
N ASN A 61 11.49 -2.55 -4.96
CA ASN A 61 10.96 -2.62 -6.33
C ASN A 61 9.42 -2.63 -6.46
N TYR A 62 8.69 -2.31 -5.39
CA TYR A 62 7.26 -2.08 -5.49
C TYR A 62 6.97 -0.81 -6.29
N GLN A 63 5.93 -0.86 -7.12
CA GLN A 63 5.45 0.29 -7.89
C GLN A 63 3.94 0.41 -7.77
N PHE A 64 3.44 1.65 -7.77
CA PHE A 64 2.02 1.92 -7.77
C PHE A 64 1.35 1.46 -9.07
N ASP A 65 0.32 0.63 -8.95
CA ASP A 65 -0.49 0.19 -10.08
C ASP A 65 -1.81 0.98 -10.12
N GLY A 66 -1.87 1.99 -10.99
CA GLY A 66 -3.05 2.83 -11.16
C GLY A 66 -4.26 2.12 -11.77
N LYS A 67 -4.08 0.97 -12.42
CA LYS A 67 -5.20 0.19 -12.98
C LYS A 67 -5.88 -0.66 -11.91
N LEU A 68 -5.10 -1.15 -10.94
CA LEU A 68 -5.61 -1.94 -9.81
C LEU A 68 -5.99 -1.09 -8.60
N SER A 69 -5.63 0.18 -8.60
CA SER A 69 -5.90 1.10 -7.50
C SER A 69 -7.22 1.85 -7.68
N GLU A 70 -7.91 2.08 -6.58
CA GLU A 70 -9.14 2.88 -6.48
C GLU A 70 -8.92 4.07 -5.54
N LYS A 71 -9.94 4.92 -5.39
CA LYS A 71 -9.87 6.16 -4.61
C LYS A 71 -9.30 5.99 -3.19
N ASN A 72 -9.71 4.93 -2.48
CA ASN A 72 -9.29 4.64 -1.10
C ASN A 72 -8.50 3.33 -0.99
N HIS A 73 -8.10 2.74 -2.11
CA HIS A 73 -7.38 1.47 -2.16
C HIS A 73 -6.18 1.60 -3.09
N LEU A 74 -4.97 1.61 -2.53
CA LEU A 74 -3.74 1.70 -3.30
C LEU A 74 -3.12 0.31 -3.43
N VAL A 75 -2.85 -0.10 -4.66
CA VAL A 75 -2.20 -1.37 -4.97
C VAL A 75 -0.79 -1.08 -5.44
N PHE A 76 0.16 -1.73 -4.79
CA PHE A 76 1.56 -1.75 -5.19
C PHE A 76 1.92 -3.15 -5.66
N THR A 77 2.58 -3.23 -6.80
CA THR A 77 2.96 -4.49 -7.43
C THR A 77 4.47 -4.58 -7.58
N ARG A 78 4.99 -5.80 -7.45
CA ARG A 78 6.36 -6.18 -7.78
C ARG A 78 6.36 -7.40 -8.70
#